data_AF-A0A9D7D8T8-F1
#
_entry.id   AF-A0A9D7D8T8-F1
#
_cell.length_a   1.000
_cell.length_b   1.000
_cell.length_c   1.000
_cell.angle_alpha   90.00
_cell.angle_beta   90.00
_cell.angle_gamma   90.00
#
_symmetry.space_group_name_H-M   'P 1'
#
loop_
_entity.id
_entity.type
_entity.pdbx_description
1 polymer ?
#
loop_
_entity_poly.entity_id
_entity_poly.type
_entity_poly.pdbx_seq_one_letter_code
_entity_poly.pdbx_strand_id
1 'polypeptide(L)' 'MELRIDGIEAATTTSDVTVFDATGKLVFQQRYGVQAPMWRSMVSFPRVLPTGNYFLRVTSGDRTLSERFVVVH' A
#
# COMPACT_ATOMS: atom_id res chain seq x y z
N MET A 1 0.57 -12.49 -4.75
CA MET A 1 0.83 -12.07 -3.36
C MET A 1 -0.14 -10.94 -3.04
N GLU A 2 -0.72 -10.96 -1.85
CA GLU A 2 -1.75 -10.01 -1.42
C GLU A 2 -1.31 -9.37 -0.10
N LEU A 3 -1.48 -8.05 0.02
CA LEU A 3 -1.24 -7.30 1.24
C LEU A 3 -2.57 -6.72 1.72
N ARG A 4 -2.97 -7.06 2.95
CA ARG A 4 -4.15 -6.48 3.57
C ARG A 4 -3.77 -5.14 4.18
N ILE A 5 -4.53 -4.10 3.84
CA ILE A 5 -4.41 -2.77 4.42
C ILE A 5 -5.69 -2.49 5.20
N ASP A 6 -5.54 -2.21 6.49
CA ASP A 6 -6.63 -1.82 7.37
C ASP A 6 -6.34 -0.48 8.03
N GLY A 7 -7.39 0.29 8.33
CA GLY A 7 -7.31 1.35 9.32
C GLY A 7 -6.85 2.71 8.81
N ILE A 8 -6.87 2.94 7.49
CA ILE A 8 -6.79 4.30 6.96
C ILE A 8 -8.17 4.92 6.96
N GLU A 9 -8.31 5.99 7.73
CA GLU A 9 -9.46 6.88 7.59
C GLU A 9 -9.44 7.48 6.17
N ALA A 10 -10.50 7.20 5.42
CA ALA A 10 -10.63 7.65 4.05
C ALA A 10 -10.99 9.14 4.04
N ALA A 11 -9.99 10.01 3.93
CA ALA A 11 -10.23 11.46 3.84
C ALA A 11 -10.80 11.85 2.47
N THR A 12 -10.55 11.04 1.44
CA THR A 12 -11.06 11.25 0.08
C THR A 12 -11.64 9.96 -0.49
N THR A 13 -12.21 10.06 -1.69
CA THR A 13 -12.74 8.92 -2.45
C THR A 13 -11.67 8.07 -3.10
N THR A 14 -10.39 8.41 -2.94
CA THR A 14 -9.27 7.69 -3.53
C THR A 14 -8.10 7.54 -2.55
N SER A 15 -7.26 6.54 -2.77
CA SER A 15 -6.01 6.35 -2.04
C SER A 15 -4.92 5.91 -2.99
N ASP A 16 -3.76 6.55 -2.89
CA ASP A 16 -2.56 6.19 -3.61
C ASP A 16 -1.72 5.23 -2.76
N VAL A 17 -1.52 4.02 -3.27
CA VAL A 17 -0.66 3.01 -2.67
C VAL A 17 0.66 3.00 -3.42
N THR A 18 1.75 3.15 -2.69
CA THR A 18 3.11 3.06 -3.22
C THR A 18 3.92 2.09 -2.38
N VAL A 19 4.67 1.21 -3.02
CA VAL A 19 5.61 0.31 -2.34
C VAL A 19 7.02 0.57 -2.83
N PHE A 20 7.94 0.64 -1.88
CA PHE A 20 9.37 0.79 -2.10
C PHE A 20 10.11 -0.44 -1.57
N ASP A 21 11.20 -0.83 -2.23
CA ASP A 21 12.13 -1.81 -1.69
C ASP A 21 13.04 -1.21 -0.60
N ALA A 22 13.91 -2.03 -0.02
CA ALA A 22 14.86 -1.62 1.02
C ALA A 22 15.84 -0.51 0.60
N THR A 23 16.04 -0.28 -0.70
CA THR A 23 16.89 0.78 -1.24
C THR A 23 16.15 2.10 -1.45
N GLY A 24 14.83 2.10 -1.24
CA GLY A 24 13.95 3.24 -1.51
C GLY A 24 13.49 3.31 -2.97
N LYS A 25 13.77 2.29 -3.79
CA LYS A 25 13.30 2.24 -5.18
C LYS A 25 11.81 1.89 -5.21
N LEU A 26 11.04 2.64 -5.99
CA LEU A 26 9.63 2.35 -6.24
C LEU A 26 9.48 1.04 -7.02
N VAL A 27 8.73 0.09 -6.45
CA VAL A 27 8.46 -1.22 -7.06
C VAL A 27 7.00 -1.41 -7.45
N PHE A 28 6.09 -0.67 -6.83
CA PHE A 28 4.66 -0.71 -7.14
C PHE A 28 4.01 0.62 -6.81
N GLN A 29 3.07 1.05 -7.66
CA GLN A 29 2.21 2.19 -7.39
C GLN A 29 0.84 1.94 -8.02
N GLN A 30 -0.24 2.12 -7.25
CA GLN A 30 -1.59 2.01 -7.75
C GLN A 30 -2.55 2.91 -6.96
N ARG A 31 -3.49 3.52 -7.68
CA ARG A 31 -4.59 4.28 -7.09
C ARG A 31 -5.82 3.38 -6.91
N TYR A 32 -6.40 3.40 -5.72
CA TYR A 32 -7.61 2.69 -5.38
C TYR A 32 -8.76 3.67 -5.17
N GLY A 33 -9.95 3.30 -5.62
CA GLY A 33 -11.18 3.95 -5.19
C GLY A 33 -11.50 3.50 -3.76
N VAL A 34 -11.86 4.43 -2.91
CA VAL A 34 -12.19 4.19 -1.50
C VAL A 34 -13.62 4.61 -1.24
N GLN A 35 -14.40 3.69 -0.67
CA GLN A 35 -15.73 3.98 -0.16
C GLN A 35 -15.63 4.16 1.36
N ALA A 36 -16.12 5.30 1.83
CA ALA A 36 -16.04 5.78 3.21
C ALA A 36 -16.56 4.77 4.26
N PRO A 37 -16.23 4.93 5.57
CA PRO A 37 -15.29 5.90 6.17
C PRO A 37 -13.89 5.32 6.46
N MET A 38 -13.72 4.01 6.36
CA MET A 38 -12.45 3.34 6.65
C MET A 38 -12.05 2.48 5.47
N TRP A 39 -10.87 2.75 4.92
CA TRP A 39 -10.34 1.96 3.83
C TRP A 39 -9.86 0.61 4.38
N ARG A 40 -10.51 -0.46 3.91
CA ARG A 40 -10.03 -1.84 4.02
C ARG A 40 -9.94 -2.39 2.62
N SER A 41 -8.73 -2.74 2.19
CA SER A 41 -8.54 -3.31 0.87
C SER A 41 -7.42 -4.32 0.86
N MET A 42 -7.45 -5.16 -0.17
CA MET A 42 -6.42 -6.10 -0.48
C MET A 42 -5.66 -5.57 -1.69
N VAL A 43 -4.36 -5.33 -1.51
CA VAL A 43 -3.46 -4.92 -2.59
C VAL A 43 -2.88 -6.16 -3.21
N SER A 44 -3.28 -6.45 -4.44
CA SER A 44 -2.72 -7.53 -5.25
C SER A 44 -1.58 -6.99 -6.10
N PHE A 45 -0.40 -7.59 -5.98
CA PHE A 45 0.76 -7.20 -6.79
C PHE A 45 0.71 -7.93 -8.16
N PRO A 46 0.91 -7.22 -9.29
CA PRO A 46 0.84 -7.82 -10.63
C PRO A 46 1.99 -8.78 -10.92
N ARG A 47 3.05 -8.73 -10.11
CA ARG A 47 4.20 -9.64 -10.15
C ARG A 47 4.55 -10.05 -8.73
N VAL A 48 5.17 -11.22 -8.60
CA VAL A 48 5.71 -11.68 -7.32
C VAL A 48 6.85 -10.74 -6.92
N LEU A 49 6.75 -10.14 -5.74
CA LEU A 49 7.83 -9.35 -5.16
C LEU A 49 8.96 -10.30 -4.71
N PRO A 50 10.23 -10.00 -4.99
CA PRO A 50 11.36 -10.79 -4.47
C PRO A 50 11.36 -10.87 -2.93
N THR A 51 12.01 -11.89 -2.36
CA THR A 51 12.26 -11.96 -0.91
C THR A 51 13.02 -10.70 -0.46
N GLY A 52 12.54 -10.04 0.59
CA GLY A 52 13.16 -8.82 1.09
C GLY A 52 12.27 -7.95 1.95
N ASN A 53 12.83 -6.84 2.41
CA ASN A 53 12.15 -5.80 3.19
C ASN A 53 11.55 -4.74 2.27
N TYR A 54 10.33 -4.31 2.57
CA TYR A 54 9.59 -3.32 1.79
C TYR A 54 8.94 -2.27 2.69
N PHE A 55 8.69 -1.11 2.09
CA PHE A 55 7.96 -0.01 2.70
C PHE A 55 6.69 0.24 1.89
N LEU A 56 5.55 0.11 2.55
CA LEU A 56 4.27 0.55 2.04
C LEU A 56 4.04 2.00 2.46
N ARG A 57 3.63 2.84 1.52
CA ARG A 57 3.07 4.16 1.78
C ARG A 57 1.68 4.21 1.18
N VAL A 58 0.72 4.67 1.97
CA VAL A 58 -0.62 4.97 1.47
C VAL A 58 -0.93 6.42 1.74
N THR A 59 -1.39 7.13 0.72
CA THR A 59 -1.83 8.51 0.84
C THR A 59 -3.30 8.62 0.47
N SER A 60 -4.12 9.23 1.35
CA SER A 60 -5.53 9.56 1.07
C SER A 60 -5.78 11.01 1.47
N GLY A 61 -5.91 11.90 0.48
CA GLY A 61 -5.92 13.35 0.72
C GLY A 61 -4.65 13.78 1.46
N ASP A 62 -4.82 14.43 2.61
CA ASP A 62 -3.72 14.90 3.45
C ASP A 62 -3.24 13.85 4.47
N ARG A 63 -3.84 12.66 4.47
CA ARG A 63 -3.45 11.55 5.36
C ARG A 63 -2.44 10.67 4.68
N THR A 64 -1.39 10.31 5.43
CA THR A 64 -0.41 9.32 4.99
C THR A 64 -0.24 8.25 6.06
N LEU A 65 -0.38 6.99 5.68
CA LEU A 65 0.05 5.84 6.45
C LEU A 65 1.37 5.32 5.86
N SER A 66 2.26 4.82 6.69
CA SER A 66 3.44 4.10 6.24
C SER A 66 3.65 2.86 7.10
N GLU A 67 3.90 1.74 6.44
CA GLU A 67 4.13 0.44 7.08
C GLU A 67 5.33 -0.26 6.46
N ARG A 68 5.89 -1.22 7.20
CA ARG A 68 6.96 -2.09 6.73
C ARG A 68 6.44 -3.51 6.68
N PHE A 69 6.83 -4.25 5.65
CA PHE A 69 6.54 -5.67 5.54
C PHE A 69 7.71 -6.42 4.92
N VAL A 70 7.75 -7.73 5.16
CA VAL A 70 8.78 -8.63 4.66
C VAL A 70 8.11 -9.65 3.75
N VAL A 71 8.70 -9.87 2.59
CA VAL A 71 8.31 -10.96 1.69
C VAL A 71 9.26 -12.12 1.88
N VAL A 72 8.71 -13.31 2.14
CA VAL A 72 9.42 -14.59 2.21
C VAL A 72 8.64 -15.60 1.37
N HIS A 73 9.35 -16.41 0.56
CA HIS A 73 8.78 -17.47 -0.29
C HIS A 73 9.13 -18.84 0.27
#